data_AF-A0A935RYM1-F1
#
_entry.id   AF-A0A935RYM1-F1
#
_cell.length_a   1.000
_cell.length_b   1.000
_cell.length_c   1.000
_cell.angle_alpha   90.00
_cell.angle_beta   90.00
_cell.angle_gamma   90.00
#
_symmetry.space_group_name_H-M   'P 1'
#
loop_
_entity.id
_entity.type
_entity.pdbx_description
1 polymer ?
#
loop_
_entity_poly.entity_id
_entity_poly.type
_entity_poly.pdbx_seq_one_letter_code
_entity_poly.pdbx_strand_id
1 'polypeptide(L)'
;MTFFDFINKYDVPGSIVLLEGKRDVKKDDQPLLTELGHKLASSTKHMIFRSGNATGADQFFSTGVFHVDPDRLQVITPYTSHRNKGNAVYTSIPLDDVNLMQEPGVVYQSKHNKKTANLIDKYVAGARDRFSIKAAYIIRDTVKAIGTTDIPPANFGIFYDDLSNPMQGGTGHTMDVCKKNGIPVINQSIWFGWLSE
;
A
#
# COMPACT_ATOMS: atom_id res chain seq x y z
N MET A 1 1.85 -18.71 -8.18
CA MET A 1 3.11 -17.96 -8.29
C MET A 1 3.96 -18.38 -7.12
N THR A 2 5.10 -19.01 -7.37
CA THR A 2 6.06 -19.35 -6.32
C THR A 2 6.84 -18.11 -5.88
N PHE A 3 7.60 -18.20 -4.78
CA PHE A 3 8.45 -17.10 -4.35
C PHE A 3 9.55 -16.82 -5.39
N PHE A 4 10.12 -17.88 -5.96
CA PHE A 4 11.12 -17.79 -7.02
C PHE A 4 10.60 -17.10 -8.29
N ASP A 5 9.39 -17.46 -8.75
CA ASP A 5 8.75 -16.81 -9.91
C ASP A 5 8.55 -15.30 -9.65
N PHE A 6 8.16 -14.95 -8.43
CA PHE A 6 7.95 -13.57 -8.02
C PHE A 6 9.26 -12.77 -8.07
N ILE A 7 10.33 -13.27 -7.46
CA ILE A 7 11.64 -12.59 -7.46
C ILE A 7 12.15 -12.41 -8.89
N ASN A 8 12.20 -13.50 -9.68
CA ASN A 8 12.74 -13.43 -11.04
C ASN A 8 12.00 -12.45 -11.94
N LYS A 9 10.70 -12.27 -11.71
CA LYS A 9 9.87 -11.39 -12.52
C LYS A 9 9.92 -9.93 -12.07
N TYR A 10 9.96 -9.68 -10.75
CA TYR A 10 9.73 -8.35 -10.20
C TYR A 10 10.94 -7.75 -9.49
N ASP A 11 12.03 -8.48 -9.19
CA ASP A 11 13.22 -7.92 -8.56
C ASP A 11 14.12 -7.22 -9.59
N VAL A 12 13.61 -6.14 -10.16
CA VAL A 12 14.27 -5.33 -11.19
C VAL A 12 14.37 -3.87 -10.74
N PRO A 13 15.36 -3.10 -11.24
CA PRO A 13 15.48 -1.68 -10.90
C PRO A 13 14.18 -0.90 -11.13
N GLY A 14 13.79 -0.11 -10.13
CA GLY A 14 12.57 0.71 -10.17
C GLY A 14 11.27 -0.05 -9.81
N SER A 15 11.36 -1.33 -9.45
CA SER A 15 10.19 -2.11 -9.04
C SER A 15 9.62 -1.66 -7.70
N ILE A 16 8.31 -1.51 -7.65
CA ILE A 16 7.55 -1.13 -6.45
C ILE A 16 6.53 -2.22 -6.13
N VAL A 17 6.57 -2.70 -4.89
CA VAL A 17 5.67 -3.72 -4.37
C VAL A 17 4.86 -3.16 -3.20
N LEU A 18 3.53 -3.23 -3.30
CA LEU A 18 2.66 -2.85 -2.19
C LEU A 18 2.69 -3.91 -1.10
N LEU A 19 2.91 -3.49 0.15
CA LEU A 19 2.72 -4.30 1.35
C LEU A 19 1.61 -3.69 2.20
N GLU A 20 0.42 -4.26 2.09
CA GLU A 20 -0.79 -3.67 2.67
C GLU A 20 -1.72 -4.71 3.28
N GLY A 21 -2.63 -4.27 4.13
CA GLY A 21 -3.70 -5.16 4.55
C GLY A 21 -4.66 -4.58 5.56
N LYS A 22 -5.45 -5.46 6.16
CA LYS A 22 -6.41 -5.07 7.19
C LYS A 22 -5.71 -4.66 8.48
N ARG A 23 -6.38 -3.76 9.22
CA ARG A 23 -5.94 -3.34 10.57
C ARG A 23 -6.15 -4.44 11.61
N ASP A 24 -7.18 -5.24 11.42
CA ASP A 24 -7.48 -6.39 12.27
C ASP A 24 -6.76 -7.60 11.69
N VAL A 25 -5.71 -8.05 12.39
CA VAL A 25 -4.84 -9.16 11.99
C VAL A 25 -4.93 -10.22 13.07
N LYS A 26 -5.24 -11.46 12.67
CA LYS A 26 -5.29 -12.59 13.60
C LYS A 26 -3.94 -12.74 14.29
N LYS A 27 -3.95 -13.02 15.60
CA LYS A 27 -2.73 -13.08 16.42
C LYS A 27 -1.68 -14.02 15.83
N ASP A 28 -2.11 -15.18 15.36
CA ASP A 28 -1.21 -16.20 14.81
C ASP A 28 -0.61 -15.80 13.46
N ASP A 29 -1.26 -14.88 12.73
CA ASP A 29 -0.76 -14.39 11.45
C ASP A 29 0.24 -13.22 11.63
N GLN A 30 0.15 -12.44 12.70
CA GLN A 30 1.03 -11.28 12.96
C GLN A 30 2.54 -11.57 12.77
N PRO A 31 3.11 -12.65 13.33
CA PRO A 31 4.52 -12.99 13.08
C PRO A 31 4.79 -13.31 11.61
N LEU A 32 3.86 -13.96 10.90
CA LEU A 32 4.01 -14.32 9.49
C LEU A 32 4.11 -13.09 8.57
N LEU A 33 3.36 -12.01 8.88
CA LEU A 33 3.49 -10.75 8.13
C LEU A 33 4.87 -10.11 8.33
N THR A 34 5.38 -10.15 9.56
CA THR A 34 6.73 -9.62 9.86
C THR A 34 7.80 -10.46 9.16
N GLU A 35 7.66 -11.78 9.20
CA GLU A 35 8.55 -12.70 8.51
C GLU A 35 8.52 -12.52 7.00
N LEU A 36 7.34 -12.32 6.39
CA LEU A 36 7.24 -12.05 4.97
C LEU A 36 7.97 -10.76 4.58
N GLY A 37 7.77 -9.67 5.34
CA GLY A 37 8.47 -8.41 5.11
C GLY A 37 9.99 -8.58 5.16
N HIS A 38 10.49 -9.33 6.16
CA HIS A 38 11.90 -9.67 6.29
C HIS A 38 12.39 -10.51 5.10
N LYS A 39 11.71 -11.61 4.78
CA LYS A 39 12.08 -12.53 3.69
C LYS A 39 12.14 -11.81 2.34
N LEU A 40 11.17 -10.95 2.05
CA LEU A 40 11.15 -10.14 0.83
C LEU A 40 12.38 -9.24 0.76
N ALA A 41 12.64 -8.45 1.80
CA ALA A 41 13.77 -7.54 1.82
C ALA A 41 15.12 -8.27 1.80
N SER A 42 15.25 -9.42 2.46
CA SER A 42 16.51 -10.19 2.50
C SER A 42 16.81 -10.96 1.21
N SER A 43 15.78 -11.26 0.40
CA SER A 43 15.91 -12.11 -0.79
C SER A 43 15.84 -11.33 -2.11
N THR A 44 15.70 -10.00 -2.03
CA THR A 44 15.61 -9.13 -3.21
C THR A 44 16.60 -7.98 -3.08
N LYS A 45 16.95 -7.35 -4.19
CA LYS A 45 17.95 -6.28 -4.24
C LYS A 45 17.38 -4.93 -4.66
N HIS A 46 16.35 -4.91 -5.51
CA HIS A 46 15.94 -3.72 -6.25
C HIS A 46 14.59 -3.16 -5.84
N MET A 47 13.71 -3.97 -5.25
CA MET A 47 12.35 -3.55 -4.96
C MET A 47 12.28 -2.46 -3.87
N ILE A 48 11.39 -1.49 -4.06
CA ILE A 48 10.88 -0.63 -3.01
C ILE A 48 9.55 -1.20 -2.49
N PHE A 49 9.41 -1.29 -1.18
CA PHE A 49 8.21 -1.75 -0.51
C PHE A 49 7.36 -0.57 -0.08
N ARG A 50 6.19 -0.40 -0.71
CA ARG A 50 5.30 0.72 -0.47
C ARG A 50 4.15 0.36 0.45
N SER A 51 3.86 1.21 1.43
CA SER A 51 2.76 0.99 2.39
C SER A 51 2.01 2.28 2.74
N GLY A 52 0.87 2.14 3.42
CA GLY A 52 0.09 3.27 3.95
C GLY A 52 0.38 3.61 5.42
N ASN A 53 1.30 2.89 6.06
CA ASN A 53 1.67 3.02 7.48
C ASN A 53 0.45 3.00 8.44
N ALA A 54 -0.52 2.14 8.12
CA ALA A 54 -1.62 1.85 9.03
C ALA A 54 -1.16 0.91 10.17
N THR A 55 -1.91 0.86 11.28
CA THR A 55 -1.75 -0.23 12.26
C THR A 55 -2.20 -1.56 11.64
N GLY A 56 -1.74 -2.67 12.21
CA GLY A 56 -2.10 -4.01 11.74
C GLY A 56 -1.17 -4.45 10.62
N ALA A 57 -1.71 -4.92 9.50
CA ALA A 57 -0.91 -5.60 8.48
C ALA A 57 0.24 -4.75 7.92
N ASP A 58 -0.05 -3.51 7.50
CA ASP A 58 0.95 -2.55 7.03
C ASP A 58 2.12 -2.43 8.02
N GLN A 59 1.82 -2.33 9.32
CA GLN A 59 2.82 -2.20 10.38
C GLN A 59 3.70 -3.45 10.47
N PHE A 60 3.12 -4.65 10.48
CA PHE A 60 3.90 -5.90 10.60
C PHE A 60 4.78 -6.13 9.39
N PHE A 61 4.26 -5.96 8.17
CA PHE A 61 5.08 -6.03 6.95
C PHE A 61 6.23 -5.03 6.97
N SER A 62 5.92 -3.76 7.26
CA SER A 62 6.93 -2.68 7.31
C SER A 62 7.99 -2.94 8.37
N THR A 63 7.60 -3.55 9.49
CA THR A 63 8.53 -3.94 10.56
C THR A 63 9.54 -4.97 10.04
N GLY A 64 9.10 -5.97 9.28
CA GLY A 64 9.99 -6.95 8.65
C GLY A 64 11.00 -6.31 7.70
N VAL A 65 10.52 -5.44 6.81
CA VAL A 65 11.37 -4.71 5.84
C VAL A 65 12.38 -3.81 6.57
N PHE A 66 11.92 -3.04 7.54
CA PHE A 66 12.73 -2.07 8.27
C PHE A 66 13.92 -2.71 9.00
N HIS A 67 13.77 -3.95 9.49
CA HIS A 67 14.87 -4.67 10.15
C HIS A 67 15.98 -5.11 9.19
N VAL A 68 15.69 -5.24 7.89
CA VAL A 68 16.66 -5.65 6.88
C VAL A 68 17.25 -4.44 6.17
N ASP A 69 16.39 -3.58 5.63
CA ASP A 69 16.79 -2.41 4.86
C ASP A 69 15.69 -1.33 4.93
N PRO A 70 15.83 -0.33 5.82
CA PRO A 70 14.83 0.71 6.00
C PRO A 70 14.73 1.67 4.79
N ASP A 71 15.81 1.83 4.00
CA ASP A 71 15.81 2.71 2.82
C ASP A 71 14.90 2.18 1.71
N ARG A 72 14.61 0.88 1.73
CA ARG A 72 13.69 0.22 0.80
C ARG A 72 12.23 0.33 1.18
N LEU A 73 11.90 0.95 2.32
CA LEU A 73 10.53 1.24 2.72
C LEU A 73 10.10 2.62 2.20
N GLN A 74 8.92 2.66 1.56
CA GLN A 74 8.27 3.90 1.14
C GLN A 74 6.86 3.96 1.72
N VAL A 75 6.50 5.08 2.32
CA VAL A 75 5.18 5.30 2.90
C VAL A 75 4.50 6.45 2.19
N ILE A 76 3.26 6.24 1.76
CA ILE A 76 2.39 7.35 1.35
C ILE A 76 1.40 7.64 2.47
N THR A 77 1.54 8.82 3.08
CA THR A 77 0.72 9.24 4.22
C THR A 77 -0.45 10.13 3.77
N PRO A 78 -1.57 10.15 4.51
CA PRO A 78 -2.71 11.00 4.13
C PRO A 78 -2.47 12.50 4.36
N TYR A 79 -1.49 12.90 5.17
CA TYR A 79 -1.17 14.30 5.48
C TYR A 79 0.23 14.42 6.13
N THR A 80 0.88 15.58 6.01
CA THR A 80 2.28 15.82 6.43
C THR A 80 2.54 15.57 7.93
N SER A 81 1.53 15.79 8.79
CA SER A 81 1.63 15.55 10.23
C SER A 81 1.28 14.11 10.65
N HIS A 82 0.99 13.21 9.72
CA HIS A 82 0.55 11.85 10.03
C HIS A 82 1.72 10.97 10.51
N ARG A 83 1.73 10.63 11.81
CA ARG A 83 2.62 9.63 12.42
C ARG A 83 4.10 9.73 11.99
N ASN A 84 4.71 10.89 12.18
CA ASN A 84 6.17 11.01 12.25
C ASN A 84 6.65 10.51 13.63
N LYS A 85 6.48 9.22 13.92
CA LYS A 85 7.10 8.62 15.10
C LYS A 85 8.58 8.38 14.79
N GLY A 86 9.38 9.42 15.02
CA GLY A 86 10.81 9.40 15.30
C GLY A 86 11.73 8.77 14.25
N ASN A 87 12.57 9.59 13.62
CA ASN A 87 13.88 9.24 13.04
C ASN A 87 13.96 7.96 12.18
N ALA A 88 12.86 7.51 11.58
CA ALA A 88 12.88 6.33 10.76
C ALA A 88 13.36 6.74 9.36
N VAL A 89 14.50 6.19 8.96
CA VAL A 89 15.17 6.42 7.68
C VAL A 89 14.37 5.70 6.58
N TYR A 90 13.18 6.19 6.26
CA TYR A 90 12.38 5.69 5.14
C TYR A 90 11.71 6.85 4.41
N THR A 91 11.45 6.66 3.12
CA THR A 91 10.85 7.71 2.29
C THR A 91 9.38 7.88 2.65
N SER A 92 8.97 9.07 3.09
CA SER A 92 7.58 9.41 3.41
C SER A 92 7.07 10.49 2.47
N ILE A 93 6.01 10.19 1.72
CA ILE A 93 5.38 11.10 0.77
C ILE A 93 3.97 11.41 1.26
N PRO A 94 3.70 12.61 1.81
CA PRO A 94 2.36 12.97 2.21
C PRO A 94 1.51 13.32 1.00
N LEU A 95 0.22 12.97 1.06
CA LEU A 95 -0.73 13.29 0.00
C LEU A 95 -0.87 14.81 -0.23
N ASP A 96 -0.65 15.61 0.82
CA ASP A 96 -0.71 17.07 0.73
C ASP A 96 0.38 17.64 -0.21
N ASP A 97 1.46 16.91 -0.46
CA ASP A 97 2.52 17.31 -1.41
C ASP A 97 2.17 16.92 -2.86
N VAL A 98 1.09 16.15 -3.08
CA VAL A 98 0.61 15.76 -4.41
C VAL A 98 -0.38 16.78 -4.94
N ASN A 99 -0.08 17.37 -6.09
CA ASN A 99 -1.02 18.27 -6.77
C ASN A 99 -2.13 17.49 -7.49
N LEU A 100 -3.17 17.09 -6.75
CA LEU A 100 -4.29 16.30 -7.28
C LEU A 100 -5.04 16.95 -8.45
N MET A 101 -4.96 18.27 -8.64
CA MET A 101 -5.55 18.94 -9.79
C MET A 101 -4.87 18.55 -11.11
N GLN A 102 -3.60 18.14 -11.04
CA GLN A 102 -2.84 17.64 -12.19
C GLN A 102 -2.96 16.12 -12.36
N GLU A 103 -3.72 15.44 -11.49
CA GLU A 103 -3.83 13.98 -11.44
C GLU A 103 -5.28 13.49 -11.62
N PRO A 104 -5.94 13.80 -12.76
CA PRO A 104 -7.35 13.46 -12.97
C PRO A 104 -7.60 11.95 -12.95
N GLY A 105 -6.61 11.13 -13.34
CA GLY A 105 -6.69 9.67 -13.24
C GLY A 105 -6.82 9.17 -11.81
N VAL A 106 -6.03 9.74 -10.88
CA VAL A 106 -6.11 9.43 -9.44
C VAL A 106 -7.48 9.81 -8.89
N VAL A 107 -7.96 11.02 -9.19
CA VAL A 107 -9.27 11.48 -8.71
C VAL A 107 -10.39 10.58 -9.25
N TYR A 108 -10.38 10.27 -10.55
CA TYR A 108 -11.38 9.42 -11.18
C TYR A 108 -11.44 8.04 -10.53
N GLN A 109 -10.30 7.38 -10.35
CA GLN A 109 -10.25 6.03 -9.78
C GLN A 109 -10.60 6.01 -8.29
N SER A 110 -10.23 7.06 -7.55
CA SER A 110 -10.60 7.23 -6.13
C SER A 110 -12.13 7.29 -5.92
N LYS A 111 -12.88 7.73 -6.93
CA LYS A 111 -14.34 7.86 -6.90
C LYS A 111 -15.11 6.58 -7.23
N HIS A 112 -14.42 5.47 -7.49
CA HIS A 112 -15.09 4.25 -7.94
C HIS A 112 -16.13 3.75 -6.92
N ASN A 113 -15.81 3.85 -5.63
CA ASN A 113 -16.81 3.58 -4.60
C ASN A 113 -17.83 4.72 -4.54
N LYS A 114 -19.04 4.47 -5.07
CA LYS A 114 -20.14 5.44 -5.11
C LYS A 114 -20.49 6.04 -3.74
N LYS A 115 -20.26 5.31 -2.63
CA LYS A 115 -20.53 5.82 -1.27
C LYS A 115 -19.56 6.92 -0.84
N THR A 116 -18.39 6.99 -1.46
CA THR A 116 -17.33 7.94 -1.08
C THR A 116 -16.99 8.94 -2.18
N ALA A 117 -17.52 8.79 -3.39
CA ALA A 117 -17.29 9.68 -4.53
C ALA A 117 -17.51 11.17 -4.19
N ASN A 118 -18.62 11.51 -3.53
CA ASN A 118 -18.93 12.89 -3.14
C ASN A 118 -17.93 13.47 -2.12
N LEU A 119 -17.27 12.62 -1.32
CA LEU A 119 -16.24 13.07 -0.37
C LEU A 119 -14.96 13.45 -1.11
N ILE A 120 -14.63 12.70 -2.17
CA ILE A 120 -13.48 13.00 -3.03
C ILE A 120 -13.67 14.33 -3.74
N ASP A 121 -14.85 14.58 -4.31
CA ASP A 121 -15.16 15.84 -4.98
C ASP A 121 -15.01 17.05 -4.06
N LYS A 122 -15.54 16.95 -2.84
CA LYS A 122 -15.36 18.00 -1.82
C LYS A 122 -13.90 18.21 -1.46
N TYR A 123 -13.13 17.14 -1.29
CA TYR A 123 -11.72 17.21 -0.94
C TYR A 123 -10.89 17.91 -2.03
N VAL A 124 -11.11 17.56 -3.30
CA VAL A 124 -10.46 18.17 -4.46
C VAL A 124 -10.87 19.64 -4.64
N ALA A 125 -12.12 19.98 -4.31
CA ALA A 125 -12.61 21.36 -4.29
C ALA A 125 -12.10 22.20 -3.10
N GLY A 126 -11.23 21.66 -2.25
CA GLY A 126 -10.58 22.39 -1.15
C GLY A 126 -11.26 22.25 0.22
N ALA A 127 -12.26 21.38 0.39
CA ALA A 127 -12.85 21.15 1.70
C ALA A 127 -11.84 20.48 2.66
N ARG A 128 -11.81 20.96 3.91
CA ARG A 128 -10.89 20.49 4.97
C ARG A 128 -11.64 20.25 6.29
N ASP A 129 -12.76 19.50 6.22
CA ASP A 129 -13.59 19.09 7.36
C ASP A 129 -13.34 17.62 7.78
N ARG A 130 -14.10 17.07 8.74
CA ARG A 130 -13.94 15.65 9.13
C ARG A 130 -14.13 14.65 7.96
N PHE A 131 -14.85 15.03 6.91
CA PHE A 131 -15.02 14.21 5.72
C PHE A 131 -13.77 14.22 4.82
N SER A 132 -12.95 15.28 4.90
CA SER A 132 -11.67 15.38 4.20
C SER A 132 -10.69 14.28 4.62
N ILE A 133 -10.73 13.86 5.88
CA ILE A 133 -9.87 12.79 6.41
C ILE A 133 -10.11 11.49 5.65
N LYS A 134 -11.39 11.07 5.54
CA LYS A 134 -11.74 9.82 4.84
C LYS A 134 -11.41 9.88 3.35
N ALA A 135 -11.63 11.03 2.71
CA ALA A 135 -11.25 11.24 1.32
C ALA A 135 -9.74 11.10 1.11
N ALA A 136 -8.93 11.72 1.98
CA ALA A 136 -7.47 11.64 1.92
C ALA A 136 -6.96 10.19 1.98
N TYR A 137 -7.53 9.33 2.84
CA TYR A 137 -7.15 7.91 2.88
C TYR A 137 -7.44 7.19 1.56
N ILE A 138 -8.60 7.42 0.96
CA ILE A 138 -9.02 6.76 -0.29
C ILE A 138 -8.16 7.23 -1.47
N ILE A 139 -7.89 8.54 -1.55
CA ILE A 139 -7.03 9.11 -2.59
C ILE A 139 -5.61 8.58 -2.42
N ARG A 140 -5.07 8.58 -1.20
CA ARG A 140 -3.78 7.99 -0.87
C ARG A 140 -3.70 6.52 -1.29
N ASP A 141 -4.74 5.73 -1.04
CA ASP A 141 -4.78 4.31 -1.45
C ASP A 141 -4.69 4.15 -2.96
N THR A 142 -5.29 5.07 -3.71
CA THR A 142 -5.21 5.12 -5.16
C THR A 142 -3.82 5.52 -5.64
N VAL A 143 -3.23 6.60 -5.07
CA VAL A 143 -1.87 7.07 -5.38
C VAL A 143 -0.83 5.97 -5.13
N LYS A 144 -0.95 5.19 -4.05
CA LYS A 144 -0.02 4.08 -3.80
C LYS A 144 0.01 3.08 -4.94
N ALA A 145 -1.16 2.73 -5.45
CA ALA A 145 -1.30 1.73 -6.50
C ALA A 145 -0.87 2.27 -7.87
N ILE A 146 -1.46 3.38 -8.32
CA ILE A 146 -1.30 3.84 -9.71
C ILE A 146 -0.28 4.97 -9.87
N GLY A 147 0.28 5.48 -8.77
CA GLY A 147 1.21 6.58 -8.81
C GLY A 147 0.57 7.92 -9.17
N THR A 148 1.44 8.86 -9.52
CA THR A 148 1.19 10.21 -10.05
C THR A 148 2.27 10.49 -11.10
N THR A 149 2.33 11.72 -11.63
CA THR A 149 3.43 12.16 -12.50
C THR A 149 4.80 11.98 -11.85
N ASP A 150 4.92 12.29 -10.55
CA ASP A 150 6.19 12.24 -9.81
C ASP A 150 6.38 10.97 -8.97
N ILE A 151 5.32 10.17 -8.79
CA ILE A 151 5.34 8.94 -8.00
C ILE A 151 5.09 7.75 -8.94
N PRO A 152 6.06 6.86 -9.16
CA PRO A 152 5.86 5.74 -10.06
C PRO A 152 4.79 4.75 -9.52
N PRO A 153 4.02 4.09 -10.42
CA PRO A 153 3.01 3.11 -10.05
C PRO A 153 3.63 1.87 -9.41
N ALA A 154 2.80 1.10 -8.69
CA ALA A 154 3.20 -0.21 -8.21
C ALA A 154 3.21 -1.26 -9.34
N ASN A 155 4.16 -2.19 -9.28
CA ASN A 155 4.28 -3.31 -10.21
C ASN A 155 3.55 -4.55 -9.70
N PHE A 156 3.36 -4.66 -8.38
CA PHE A 156 2.75 -5.80 -7.72
C PHE A 156 2.15 -5.42 -6.37
N GLY A 157 1.13 -6.15 -5.91
CA GLY A 157 0.57 -5.97 -4.57
C GLY A 157 0.47 -7.26 -3.75
N ILE A 158 0.95 -7.21 -2.51
CA ILE A 158 0.87 -8.30 -1.54
C ILE A 158 -0.04 -7.82 -0.41
N PHE A 159 -1.15 -8.54 -0.21
CA PHE A 159 -2.19 -8.15 0.73
C PHE A 159 -2.42 -9.16 1.85
N TYR A 160 -2.66 -8.66 3.07
CA TYR A 160 -3.35 -9.40 4.12
C TYR A 160 -4.82 -8.99 4.14
N ASP A 161 -5.72 -9.96 3.97
CA ASP A 161 -7.16 -9.73 3.82
C ASP A 161 -7.96 -10.69 4.70
N ASP A 162 -9.24 -10.41 4.91
CA ASP A 162 -10.14 -11.37 5.53
C ASP A 162 -10.63 -12.35 4.47
N LEU A 163 -10.10 -13.58 4.45
CA LEU A 163 -10.50 -14.58 3.45
C LEU A 163 -11.98 -15.00 3.55
N SER A 164 -12.63 -14.77 4.69
CA SER A 164 -14.06 -15.07 4.86
C SER A 164 -14.95 -13.96 4.28
N ASN A 165 -14.46 -12.73 4.29
CA ASN A 165 -15.13 -11.56 3.73
C ASN A 165 -14.12 -10.61 3.04
N PRO A 166 -13.60 -11.04 1.88
CA PRO A 166 -12.48 -10.38 1.23
C PRO A 166 -12.90 -9.07 0.56
N MET A 167 -11.92 -8.27 0.18
CA MET A 167 -12.10 -7.06 -0.64
C MET A 167 -13.02 -6.01 0.00
N GLN A 168 -12.99 -5.89 1.33
CA GLN A 168 -13.78 -4.89 2.06
C GLN A 168 -12.91 -3.74 2.59
N GLY A 169 -13.53 -2.57 2.78
CA GLY A 169 -12.88 -1.40 3.37
C GLY A 169 -11.78 -0.80 2.50
N GLY A 170 -10.78 -0.17 3.13
CA GLY A 170 -9.65 0.45 2.44
C GLY A 170 -8.77 -0.55 1.69
N THR A 171 -8.46 -1.70 2.30
CA THR A 171 -7.73 -2.80 1.66
C THR A 171 -8.44 -3.27 0.38
N GLY A 172 -9.76 -3.46 0.45
CA GLY A 172 -10.57 -3.82 -0.71
C GLY A 172 -10.54 -2.75 -1.81
N HIS A 173 -10.58 -1.47 -1.44
CA HIS A 173 -10.42 -0.36 -2.38
C HIS A 173 -9.06 -0.43 -3.10
N THR A 174 -7.94 -0.56 -2.38
CA THR A 174 -6.61 -0.65 -3.00
C THR A 174 -6.51 -1.85 -3.94
N MET A 175 -7.01 -3.03 -3.53
CA MET A 175 -6.98 -4.23 -4.35
C MET A 175 -7.84 -4.08 -5.62
N ASP A 176 -8.98 -3.39 -5.54
CA ASP A 176 -9.85 -3.11 -6.69
C ASP A 176 -9.17 -2.13 -7.67
N VAL A 177 -8.52 -1.08 -7.16
CA VAL A 177 -7.68 -0.18 -7.96
C VAL A 177 -6.57 -0.97 -8.66
N CYS A 178 -5.85 -1.85 -7.96
CA CYS A 178 -4.81 -2.67 -8.58
C CYS A 178 -5.35 -3.51 -9.75
N LYS A 179 -6.45 -4.25 -9.53
CA LYS A 179 -7.08 -5.09 -10.56
C LYS A 179 -7.47 -4.31 -11.81
N LYS A 180 -8.04 -3.11 -11.64
CA LYS A 180 -8.47 -2.27 -12.77
C LYS A 180 -7.33 -1.71 -13.59
N ASN A 181 -6.14 -1.59 -13.01
CA ASN A 181 -4.96 -1.08 -13.68
C ASN A 181 -4.00 -2.19 -14.10
N GLY A 182 -4.45 -3.45 -14.07
CA GLY A 182 -3.61 -4.59 -14.44
C GLY A 182 -2.43 -4.83 -13.51
N ILE A 183 -2.47 -4.27 -12.28
CA ILE A 183 -1.45 -4.52 -11.26
C ILE A 183 -1.77 -5.88 -10.62
N PRO A 184 -0.93 -6.91 -10.80
CA PRO A 184 -1.14 -8.22 -10.21
C PRO A 184 -1.08 -8.16 -8.69
N VAL A 185 -1.99 -8.89 -8.03
CA VAL A 185 -2.07 -8.96 -6.57
C VAL A 185 -2.17 -10.39 -6.07
N ILE A 186 -1.65 -10.63 -4.88
CA ILE A 186 -1.81 -11.89 -4.14
C ILE A 186 -2.26 -11.61 -2.70
N ASN A 187 -2.73 -12.65 -2.02
CA ASN A 187 -3.03 -12.63 -0.59
C ASN A 187 -2.48 -13.87 0.12
N GLN A 188 -2.82 -14.05 1.39
CA GLN A 188 -2.29 -15.14 2.22
C GLN A 188 -2.55 -16.55 1.68
N SER A 189 -3.50 -16.75 0.76
CA SER A 189 -3.68 -18.04 0.08
C SER A 189 -2.49 -18.44 -0.79
N ILE A 190 -1.63 -17.49 -1.14
CA ILE A 190 -0.40 -17.71 -1.92
C ILE A 190 0.83 -17.50 -1.04
N TRP A 191 0.98 -16.31 -0.45
CA TRP A 191 2.25 -15.94 0.18
C TRP A 191 2.53 -16.65 1.51
N PHE A 192 1.53 -17.29 2.15
CA PHE A 192 1.82 -18.20 3.27
C PHE A 192 2.70 -19.36 2.82
N GLY A 193 2.53 -19.87 1.59
CA GLY A 193 3.38 -20.92 1.04
C GLY A 193 4.83 -20.48 0.88
N TRP A 194 5.08 -19.21 0.58
CA TRP A 194 6.43 -18.66 0.40
C TRP A 194 7.27 -18.68 1.69
N LEU A 195 6.63 -18.69 2.85
CA LEU A 195 7.35 -18.76 4.14
C LEU A 195 7.94 -20.15 4.41
N SER A 196 7.44 -21.18 3.72
CA SER A 196 7.94 -22.56 3.85
C SER A 196 8.92 -22.96 2.73
N GLU A 197 9.14 -22.08 1.75
CA GLU A 197 10.11 -22.25 0.64
C GLU A 197 11.51 -21.76 1.06
#